data_AF-A0A351IYU2-F1
#
_entry.id   AF-A0A351IYU2-F1
#
_cell.length_a   1.000
_cell.length_b   1.000
_cell.length_c   1.000
_cell.angle_alpha   90.00
_cell.angle_beta   90.00
_cell.angle_gamma   90.00
#
_symmetry.space_group_name_H-M   'P 1'
#
loop_
_entity.id
_entity.type
_entity.pdbx_description
1 polymer ?
#
loop_
_entity_poly.entity_id
_entity_poly.type
_entity_poly.pdbx_seq_one_letter_code
_entity_poly.pdbx_strand_id
1 'polypeptide(L)' 'NSGTTAVYVALRACDIQPFTEVIVGPVTDPGGMMPIVMMNCIPVVADAKKDSFNVSLESIKERVTPY' A
#
# COMPACT_ATOMS: atom_id res chain seq x y z
N ASN A 1 -1.06 9.96 16.51
CA ASN A 1 -1.30 9.25 17.78
C ASN A 1 -1.78 7.81 17.51
N SER A 2 -1.11 7.06 16.62
CA SER A 2 -1.30 5.62 16.33
C SER A 2 -0.41 5.23 15.14
N GLY A 3 -0.28 3.93 14.86
CA GLY A 3 0.35 3.44 13.62
C GLY A 3 -0.36 3.91 12.36
N THR A 4 -1.70 3.86 12.33
CA THR A 4 -2.51 4.37 11.22
C THR A 4 -2.25 5.86 10.95
N THR A 5 -2.17 6.69 12.01
CA THR A 5 -1.81 8.12 11.84
C THR A 5 -0.42 8.27 11.26
N ALA A 6 0.55 7.44 11.67
CA ALA A 6 1.91 7.51 11.16
C ALA A 6 1.97 7.20 9.66
N VAL A 7 1.32 6.13 9.21
CA VAL A 7 1.23 5.77 7.78
C VAL A 7 0.48 6.85 6.99
N TYR A 8 -0.63 7.37 7.53
CA TYR A 8 -1.37 8.47 6.91
C TYR A 8 -0.50 9.71 6.70
N VAL A 9 0.20 10.18 7.73
CA VAL A 9 1.08 11.35 7.62
C VAL A 9 2.24 11.08 6.67
N ALA A 10 2.83 9.87 6.69
CA ALA A 10 3.91 9.50 5.78
C ALA A 10 3.46 9.57 4.31
N LEU A 11 2.29 9.02 3.98
CA LEU A 11 1.75 9.09 2.62
C LEU A 11 1.39 10.52 2.22
N ARG A 12 0.82 11.34 3.13
CA ARG A 12 0.58 12.77 2.87
C ARG A 12 1.87 13.53 2.58
N ALA A 13 2.97 13.16 3.22
CA ALA A 13 4.28 13.79 3.01
C ALA A 13 4.88 13.45 1.64
N CYS A 14 4.46 12.35 1.00
CA CYS A 14 4.86 12.00 -0.36
C CYS A 14 4.13 12.83 -1.44
N ASP A 15 3.15 13.66 -1.08
CA ASP A 15 2.37 14.54 -1.97
C ASP A 15 1.78 13.84 -3.21
N ILE A 16 1.37 12.58 -3.02
CA ILE A 16 0.74 11.78 -4.08
C ILE A 16 -0.68 12.27 -4.37
N GLN A 17 -1.07 12.23 -5.65
CA GLN A 17 -2.35 12.73 -6.11
C GLN A 17 -3.48 11.71 -5.86
N PRO A 18 -4.75 12.16 -5.81
CA PRO A 18 -5.87 11.23 -5.84
C PRO A 18 -5.77 10.27 -7.04
N PHE A 19 -6.30 9.07 -6.85
CA PHE A 19 -6.23 7.95 -7.80
C PHE A 19 -4.84 7.37 -8.07
N THR A 20 -3.78 7.84 -7.40
CA THR A 20 -2.48 7.15 -7.41
C THR A 20 -2.62 5.74 -6.82
N GLU A 21 -2.04 4.75 -7.49
CA GLU A 21 -1.98 3.38 -7.01
C GLU A 21 -0.89 3.22 -5.95
N VAL A 22 -1.22 2.54 -4.85
CA VAL A 22 -0.26 2.20 -3.79
C VAL A 22 -0.27 0.70 -3.59
N ILE A 23 0.85 0.07 -3.91
CA ILE A 23 1.01 -1.37 -3.74
C ILE A 23 1.15 -1.71 -2.26
N VAL A 24 0.36 -2.67 -1.78
CA VAL A 24 0.35 -3.14 -0.39
C VAL A 24 0.44 -4.66 -0.35
N GLY A 25 1.06 -5.20 0.70
CA GLY A 25 1.13 -6.65 0.91
C GLY A 25 -0.25 -7.25 1.22
N PRO A 26 -0.44 -8.56 1.00
CA PRO A 26 -1.74 -9.21 1.15
C PRO A 26 -2.03 -9.59 2.60
N VAL A 27 -0.97 -9.72 3.41
CA VAL A 27 -1.04 -9.96 4.85
C VAL A 27 -0.69 -8.64 5.55
N THR A 28 -1.71 -7.85 5.84
CA THR A 28 -1.59 -6.56 6.53
C THR A 28 -2.83 -6.29 7.38
N ASP A 29 -2.73 -5.40 8.36
CA ASP A 29 -3.87 -4.95 9.15
C ASP A 29 -4.54 -3.72 8.51
N PRO A 30 -5.80 -3.38 8.88
CA PRO A 30 -6.48 -2.21 8.33
C PRO A 30 -5.73 -0.89 8.54
N GLY A 31 -4.90 -0.76 9.57
CA GLY A 31 -4.11 0.43 9.84
C GLY A 31 -3.04 0.71 8.78
N GLY A 32 -2.51 -0.33 8.13
CA GLY A 32 -1.58 -0.20 7.01
C GLY A 32 -2.25 0.16 5.68
N MET A 33 -3.49 -0.28 5.47
CA MET A 33 -4.20 -0.12 4.18
C MET A 33 -5.15 1.08 4.14
N MET A 34 -5.90 1.36 5.21
CA MET A 34 -6.92 2.43 5.23
C MET A 34 -6.39 3.83 4.89
N PRO A 35 -5.16 4.23 5.28
CA PRO A 35 -4.63 5.53 4.90
C PRO A 35 -4.59 5.78 3.39
N ILE A 36 -4.41 4.75 2.58
CA ILE A 36 -4.43 4.83 1.11
C ILE A 36 -5.81 5.30 0.64
N VAL A 37 -6.86 4.61 1.08
CA VAL A 37 -8.26 4.91 0.72
C VAL A 37 -8.70 6.27 1.27
N MET A 38 -8.27 6.63 2.49
CA MET A 38 -8.59 7.92 3.12
C MET A 38 -8.07 9.13 2.33
N MET A 39 -7.07 8.97 1.48
CA MET A 39 -6.56 10.03 0.61
C MET A 39 -7.06 9.92 -0.84
N ASN A 40 -8.12 9.14 -1.08
CA ASN A 40 -8.63 8.83 -2.41
C ASN A 40 -7.61 8.15 -3.34
N CYS A 41 -6.63 7.43 -2.78
CA CYS A 41 -5.69 6.61 -3.54
C CYS A 41 -6.23 5.17 -3.67
N ILE A 42 -5.63 4.39 -4.58
CA ILE A 42 -6.10 3.04 -4.92
C ILE A 42 -5.15 2.00 -4.30
N PRO A 43 -5.59 1.19 -3.33
CA PRO A 43 -4.76 0.10 -2.82
C PRO A 43 -4.70 -1.03 -3.84
N VAL A 44 -3.49 -1.44 -4.23
CA VAL A 44 -3.23 -2.55 -5.14
C VAL A 44 -2.55 -3.68 -4.37
N VAL A 45 -3.28 -4.79 -4.15
CA VAL A 45 -2.78 -5.88 -3.31
C VAL A 45 -1.84 -6.79 -4.11
N ALA A 46 -0.57 -6.83 -3.71
CA ALA A 46 0.42 -7.80 -4.17
C ALA A 46 0.39 -9.07 -3.32
N ASP A 47 0.66 -10.23 -3.91
CA ASP A 47 0.62 -11.53 -3.25
C ASP A 47 1.89 -11.79 -2.40
N ALA A 48 1.81 -12.78 -1.51
CA ALA A 48 2.88 -13.13 -0.59
C ALA A 48 3.92 -14.01 -1.29
N LYS A 49 5.16 -13.94 -0.83
CA LYS A 49 6.17 -14.92 -1.19
C LYS A 49 5.79 -16.25 -0.54
N LYS A 50 5.92 -17.35 -1.29
CA LYS A 50 5.69 -18.71 -0.78
C LYS A 50 6.46 -18.95 0.53
N ASP A 51 5.79 -19.61 1.48
CA ASP A 51 6.31 -19.95 2.82
C ASP A 51 6.81 -18.72 3.60
N SER A 52 6.23 -17.54 3.31
CA SER A 52 6.53 -16.28 3.97
C SER A 52 5.25 -15.47 4.19
N PHE A 53 5.26 -14.58 5.17
CA PHE A 53 4.21 -13.58 5.37
C PHE A 53 4.53 -12.25 4.66
N ASN A 54 5.69 -12.16 4.00
CA ASN A 54 6.11 -10.96 3.30
C ASN A 54 5.66 -10.98 1.84
N VAL A 55 5.48 -9.79 1.28
CA VAL A 55 5.11 -9.58 -0.13
C VAL A 55 6.16 -10.15 -1.09
N SER A 56 5.71 -10.73 -2.21
CA SER A 56 6.55 -11.25 -3.29
C SER A 56 7.04 -10.12 -4.19
N LEU A 57 8.37 -10.08 -4.44
CA LEU A 57 8.96 -9.13 -5.38
C LEU A 57 8.38 -9.29 -6.79
N GLU A 58 8.18 -10.53 -7.25
CA GLU A 58 7.61 -10.78 -8.58
C GLU A 58 6.16 -10.28 -8.65
N SER A 59 5.38 -10.49 -7.60
CA SER A 59 4.01 -9.98 -7.53
C SER A 59 3.94 -8.46 -7.51
N ILE A 60 4.90 -7.78 -6.88
CA ILE A 60 5.04 -6.31 -6.93
C ILE A 60 5.30 -5.88 -8.37
N LYS A 61 6.29 -6.47 -9.06
CA LYS A 61 6.67 -6.09 -10.44
C LYS A 61 5.49 -6.21 -11.42
N GLU A 62 4.67 -7.24 -11.29
CA GLU A 62 3.47 -7.44 -12.12
C GLU A 62 2.40 -6.34 -11.96
N ARG A 63 2.44 -5.61 -10.84
CA ARG A 63 1.45 -4.58 -10.46
C ARG A 63 1.97 -3.16 -10.62
N VAL A 64 3.23 -2.98 -11.00
CA VAL A 64 3.74 -1.65 -11.33
C VAL A 64 3.15 -1.23 -12.67
N THR A 65 2.43 -0.11 -12.66
CA THR A 65 1.79 0.48 -13.83
C THR A 65 2.55 1.76 -14.25
N PRO A 66 2.43 2.19 -15.52
CA PRO A 66 3.21 3.33 -16.04
C PRO A 66 2.55 4.70 -15.82
N TYR A 67 1.39 4.76 -15.17
CA TYR A 67 0.57 5.96 -15.01
C TYR A 67 0.63 6.55 -13.60
#